data_AF-A0A8H6F7G0-F1
#
_entry.id   AF-A0A8H6F7G0-F1
#
_cell.length_a   1.000
_cell.length_b   1.000
_cell.length_c   1.000
_cell.angle_alpha   90.00
_cell.angle_beta   90.00
_cell.angle_gamma   90.00
#
_symmetry.space_group_name_H-M   'P 1'
#
loop_
_entity.id
_entity.type
_entity.pdbx_description
1 polymer ?
#
loop_
_entity_poly.entity_id
_entity_poly.type
_entity_poly.pdbx_seq_one_letter_code
_entity_poly.pdbx_strand_id
1 'polypeptide(L)'
;MAGATRTAIFSAAPELDREGQTLRSFPAEAAPKTKVDARHHIDGEVNGASSAETISNGDTAAHLQVNNTGNEASTAPISSTEKAIAENDVNDHREAPTAPNTGGDLPPQDMKTHHEPALVAESANGHVTATPNPLSPATKLKHRLRDTQDLIVCLGVYDGFSARIALSVGFDAMYMTGAGTTASRLGMADLGVASRTDMKEHADMIANLDPSKILIADMDTGYGGPITITTTVNQYIRANVAGFHIEDQLLTKRCGHLAGKKVVSQEVYLSRIRAAKAAKDKARSDIVLIARTDANQQHGYDECLTRLRAAQDLGADVGLLEGFKSKDEARRAVQDLAPWPLLLNVVENGHSPLITVDEARDMGFRIIIFSFGTLVPAYLAIKSAFERLKVEGITGVHETEISPRCIFDVCGLEEAMEVDENAGGEDFKGGV
;
A
#
# COMPACT_ATOMS: atom_id res chain seq x y z
N MET A 1 -50.29 -8.69 22.29
CA MET A 1 -50.04 -7.33 22.81
C MET A 1 -48.69 -6.88 22.31
N ALA A 2 -48.53 -5.63 21.90
CA ALA A 2 -47.27 -5.13 21.35
C ALA A 2 -46.34 -4.62 22.47
N GLY A 3 -45.04 -4.91 22.36
CA GLY A 3 -43.98 -4.30 23.16
C GLY A 3 -42.96 -3.69 22.23
N ALA A 4 -43.00 -2.37 22.05
CA ALA A 4 -42.13 -1.66 21.11
C ALA A 4 -40.84 -1.20 21.79
N THR A 5 -39.70 -1.74 21.35
CA THR A 5 -38.37 -1.25 21.74
C THR A 5 -38.08 0.05 20.99
N ARG A 6 -37.92 1.17 21.72
CA ARG A 6 -37.61 2.48 21.11
C ARG A 6 -36.14 2.56 20.73
N THR A 7 -35.85 2.64 19.43
CA THR A 7 -34.56 3.11 18.92
C THR A 7 -34.44 4.61 19.16
N ALA A 8 -33.40 5.04 19.88
CA ALA A 8 -33.11 6.47 20.06
C ALA A 8 -32.40 7.01 18.81
N ILE A 9 -33.04 7.94 18.10
CA ILE A 9 -32.45 8.68 16.98
C ILE A 9 -31.72 9.88 17.56
N PHE A 10 -30.38 9.91 17.46
CA PHE A 10 -29.60 11.11 17.74
C PHE A 10 -29.79 12.12 16.59
N SER A 11 -30.70 13.06 16.79
CA SER A 11 -30.77 14.29 16.00
C SER A 11 -29.82 15.31 16.62
N ALA A 12 -28.79 15.72 15.87
CA ALA A 12 -27.90 16.78 16.31
C ALA A 12 -28.67 18.11 16.39
N ALA A 13 -28.69 18.72 17.58
CA ALA A 13 -29.15 20.08 17.77
C ALA A 13 -28.03 21.07 17.39
N PRO A 14 -28.34 22.24 16.82
CA PRO A 14 -27.32 23.23 16.50
C PRO A 14 -26.75 23.87 17.77
N GLU A 15 -25.44 24.06 17.81
CA GLU A 15 -24.78 24.83 18.88
C GLU A 15 -25.21 26.30 18.83
N LEU A 16 -25.50 26.84 20.02
CA LEU A 16 -25.82 28.25 20.24
C LEU A 16 -24.62 28.94 20.88
N ASP A 17 -24.43 30.23 20.60
CA ASP A 17 -23.45 31.04 21.32
C ASP A 17 -23.91 31.36 22.76
N ARG A 18 -23.05 32.05 23.53
CA ARG A 18 -23.34 32.44 24.92
C ARG A 18 -24.49 33.45 25.07
N GLU A 19 -25.07 33.95 23.98
CA GLU A 19 -26.25 34.83 23.99
C GLU A 19 -27.48 34.15 23.36
N GLY A 20 -27.41 32.86 23.02
CA GLY A 20 -28.54 32.07 22.56
C GLY A 20 -28.91 32.24 21.09
N GLN A 21 -28.00 32.75 20.25
CA GLN A 21 -28.25 32.89 18.80
C GLN A 21 -27.66 31.71 18.01
N THR A 22 -28.34 31.33 16.92
CA THR A 22 -27.90 30.27 16.01
C THR A 22 -26.75 30.75 15.13
N LEU A 23 -25.64 30.00 15.13
CA LEU A 23 -24.50 30.22 14.24
C LEU A 23 -24.95 30.21 12.77
N ARG A 24 -24.84 31.36 12.10
CA ARG A 24 -25.21 31.50 10.68
C ARG A 24 -24.12 30.94 9.79
N SER A 25 -24.53 30.17 8.78
CA SER A 25 -23.66 29.69 7.69
C SER A 25 -23.02 30.87 6.93
N PHE A 26 -21.70 30.83 6.76
CA PHE A 26 -20.97 31.79 5.92
C PHE A 26 -21.36 31.66 4.45
N PRO A 27 -21.69 32.76 3.73
CA PRO A 27 -21.85 32.74 2.28
C PRO A 27 -20.50 32.74 1.57
N ALA A 28 -20.42 32.08 0.41
CA ALA A 28 -19.22 32.08 -0.41
C ALA A 28 -18.99 33.45 -1.08
N GLU A 29 -17.83 34.08 -0.85
CA GLU A 29 -17.45 35.31 -1.54
C GLU A 29 -16.96 35.03 -2.96
N ALA A 30 -17.41 35.86 -3.91
CA ALA A 30 -17.03 35.78 -5.32
C ALA A 30 -15.76 36.60 -5.60
N ALA A 31 -14.84 36.05 -6.39
CA ALA A 31 -13.59 36.71 -6.76
C ALA A 31 -13.83 38.03 -7.55
N PRO A 32 -13.08 39.11 -7.27
CA PRO A 32 -13.25 40.39 -7.95
C PRO A 32 -12.69 40.35 -9.37
N LYS A 33 -13.54 40.70 -10.36
CA LYS A 33 -13.12 40.94 -11.75
C LYS A 33 -12.76 42.41 -11.93
N THR A 34 -11.47 42.72 -12.05
CA THR A 34 -11.02 44.05 -12.50
C THR A 34 -11.06 44.14 -14.02
N LYS A 35 -11.99 44.96 -14.53
CA LYS A 35 -11.86 45.56 -15.87
C LYS A 35 -11.10 46.88 -15.72
N VAL A 36 -10.13 47.14 -16.61
CA VAL A 36 -9.64 48.48 -16.89
C VAL A 36 -9.76 48.69 -18.39
N ASP A 37 -10.56 49.68 -18.78
CA ASP A 37 -10.74 50.10 -20.16
C ASP A 37 -9.84 51.31 -20.47
N ALA A 38 -9.54 51.52 -21.75
CA ALA A 38 -8.46 52.41 -22.17
C ALA A 38 -8.89 53.86 -22.49
N ARG A 39 -7.87 54.72 -22.61
CA ARG A 39 -7.82 56.08 -23.21
C ARG A 39 -8.15 57.26 -22.29
N HIS A 40 -7.16 58.14 -22.10
CA HIS A 40 -7.21 59.53 -22.57
C HIS A 40 -5.79 60.08 -22.87
N HIS A 41 -5.72 60.88 -23.94
CA HIS A 41 -4.67 61.80 -24.40
C HIS A 41 -4.26 62.86 -23.33
N ILE A 42 -3.20 63.72 -23.41
CA ILE A 42 -2.29 64.19 -24.49
C ILE A 42 -1.03 64.91 -23.89
N ASP A 43 0.04 65.11 -24.70
CA ASP A 43 1.21 66.04 -24.63
C ASP A 43 2.21 66.14 -23.44
N GLY A 44 3.49 66.43 -23.78
CA GLY A 44 4.57 66.87 -22.86
C GLY A 44 6.00 66.64 -23.39
N GLU A 45 6.73 67.70 -23.78
CA GLU A 45 7.97 67.67 -24.58
C GLU A 45 9.34 67.66 -23.82
N VAL A 46 10.29 66.83 -24.33
CA VAL A 46 11.67 67.18 -24.80
C VAL A 46 12.84 67.56 -23.83
N ASN A 47 14.07 67.19 -24.28
CA ASN A 47 15.45 67.50 -23.81
C ASN A 47 15.98 66.76 -22.56
N GLY A 48 17.25 66.33 -22.48
CA GLY A 48 18.39 66.30 -23.43
C GLY A 48 19.57 65.52 -22.79
N ALA A 49 20.29 64.64 -23.51
CA ALA A 49 21.55 64.90 -24.24
C ALA A 49 22.85 64.68 -23.43
N SER A 50 23.93 64.24 -24.11
CA SER A 50 25.32 64.02 -23.62
C SER A 50 25.57 62.75 -22.78
N SER A 51 26.66 61.97 -22.93
CA SER A 51 27.68 61.88 -24.01
C SER A 51 28.45 60.55 -23.92
N ALA A 52 29.01 60.18 -25.07
CA ALA A 52 29.87 59.04 -25.38
C ALA A 52 31.20 58.94 -24.59
N GLU A 53 31.78 57.73 -24.51
CA GLU A 53 33.01 57.39 -25.26
C GLU A 53 33.37 55.87 -25.30
N THR A 54 34.14 55.49 -26.31
CA THR A 54 34.62 54.12 -26.67
C THR A 54 36.12 53.97 -26.31
N ILE A 55 36.86 52.85 -26.39
CA ILE A 55 36.88 51.56 -27.13
C ILE A 55 37.66 50.51 -26.27
N SER A 56 37.93 49.22 -26.59
CA SER A 56 37.72 48.32 -27.75
C SER A 56 37.90 46.82 -27.37
N ASN A 57 37.31 45.94 -28.20
CA ASN A 57 37.77 44.63 -28.72
C ASN A 57 38.39 43.52 -27.84
N GLY A 58 37.93 42.28 -28.11
CA GLY A 58 38.58 41.02 -27.75
C GLY A 58 37.79 39.81 -28.27
N ASP A 59 38.10 39.33 -29.49
CA ASP A 59 37.39 38.23 -30.16
C ASP A 59 37.55 36.86 -29.47
N THR A 60 36.51 36.03 -29.47
CA THR A 60 36.39 34.87 -30.39
C THR A 60 35.16 34.01 -30.07
N ALA A 61 34.49 33.53 -31.12
CA ALA A 61 33.43 32.53 -31.04
C ALA A 61 33.85 31.27 -31.81
N ALA A 62 33.45 30.09 -31.32
CA ALA A 62 33.56 28.84 -32.07
C ALA A 62 32.37 27.92 -31.76
N HIS A 63 31.59 27.64 -32.80
CA HIS A 63 30.53 26.64 -32.85
C HIS A 63 30.67 25.89 -34.20
N LEU A 64 29.92 24.79 -34.38
CA LEU A 64 29.97 23.81 -35.48
C LEU A 64 31.13 22.78 -35.47
N GLN A 65 31.02 21.61 -36.12
CA GLN A 65 29.92 20.65 -36.38
C GLN A 65 30.50 19.46 -37.19
N VAL A 66 29.82 18.28 -37.19
CA VAL A 66 30.03 17.11 -38.08
C VAL A 66 31.44 16.44 -38.05
N ASN A 67 31.66 15.17 -38.42
CA ASN A 67 30.99 14.36 -39.44
C ASN A 67 30.96 12.83 -39.20
N ASN A 68 30.21 12.13 -40.06
CA ASN A 68 29.80 10.73 -39.99
C ASN A 68 30.62 9.79 -40.91
N THR A 69 31.00 8.59 -40.44
CA THR A 69 31.30 7.33 -41.18
C THR A 69 31.53 6.20 -40.14
N GLY A 70 31.29 4.90 -40.36
CA GLY A 70 30.65 4.17 -41.46
C GLY A 70 30.94 2.65 -41.39
N ASN A 71 30.11 1.87 -42.10
CA ASN A 71 30.31 0.48 -42.54
C ASN A 71 29.86 -0.73 -41.66
N GLU A 72 29.56 -1.83 -42.35
CA GLU A 72 28.71 -2.95 -41.92
C GLU A 72 29.45 -4.30 -41.71
N ALA A 73 28.72 -5.26 -41.12
CA ALA A 73 28.74 -6.72 -41.37
C ALA A 73 30.06 -7.54 -41.31
N SER A 74 30.06 -8.65 -40.54
CA SER A 74 29.80 -10.01 -41.09
C SER A 74 30.30 -11.17 -40.20
N THR A 75 29.42 -12.18 -40.01
CA THR A 75 29.69 -13.65 -39.86
C THR A 75 30.64 -14.23 -38.79
N ALA A 76 30.13 -15.26 -38.08
CA ALA A 76 30.85 -16.24 -37.23
C ALA A 76 31.55 -17.35 -38.11
N PRO A 77 32.08 -18.53 -37.63
CA PRO A 77 31.42 -19.48 -36.69
C PRO A 77 32.26 -20.57 -35.90
N ILE A 78 31.54 -21.43 -35.13
CA ILE A 78 31.79 -22.82 -34.58
C ILE A 78 33.04 -23.25 -33.76
N SER A 79 32.78 -23.85 -32.57
CA SER A 79 33.02 -25.27 -32.15
C SER A 79 32.97 -25.37 -30.60
N SER A 80 32.27 -26.23 -29.85
CA SER A 80 31.75 -27.63 -29.93
C SER A 80 32.63 -28.68 -29.21
N THR A 81 32.24 -29.11 -27.99
CA THR A 81 32.38 -30.52 -27.49
C THR A 81 31.56 -30.77 -26.21
N GLU A 82 31.52 -32.01 -25.71
CA GLU A 82 30.35 -32.65 -25.09
C GLU A 82 30.49 -33.20 -23.65
N LYS A 83 29.40 -33.85 -23.19
CA LYS A 83 29.08 -34.51 -21.91
C LYS A 83 30.01 -35.64 -21.41
N ALA A 84 29.98 -35.86 -20.09
CA ALA A 84 29.82 -37.14 -19.36
C ALA A 84 29.30 -36.80 -17.94
N ILE A 85 28.23 -37.34 -17.34
CA ILE A 85 27.82 -38.72 -16.95
C ILE A 85 28.70 -39.37 -15.88
N ALA A 86 28.13 -39.56 -14.68
CA ALA A 86 28.33 -40.74 -13.81
C ALA A 86 27.25 -40.78 -12.69
N GLU A 87 26.73 -41.97 -12.39
CA GLU A 87 25.80 -42.28 -11.29
C GLU A 87 26.58 -42.87 -10.09
N ASN A 88 25.94 -42.97 -8.92
CA ASN A 88 25.95 -44.18 -8.07
C ASN A 88 25.03 -44.05 -6.84
N ASP A 89 24.19 -45.07 -6.64
CA ASP A 89 23.58 -45.42 -5.35
C ASP A 89 24.62 -45.98 -4.37
N VAL A 90 24.34 -45.94 -3.05
CA VAL A 90 24.35 -47.12 -2.14
C VAL A 90 23.57 -46.77 -0.87
N ASN A 91 22.80 -47.73 -0.38
CA ASN A 91 22.03 -47.73 0.86
C ASN A 91 22.70 -48.69 1.87
N ASP A 92 22.87 -48.33 3.16
CA ASP A 92 23.04 -49.34 4.22
C ASP A 92 22.55 -48.84 5.59
N HIS A 93 21.92 -49.74 6.34
CA HIS A 93 21.51 -49.56 7.72
C HIS A 93 22.59 -50.12 8.66
N ARG A 94 22.70 -49.60 9.90
CA ARG A 94 23.21 -50.39 11.04
C ARG A 94 22.82 -49.82 12.40
N GLU A 95 22.88 -50.70 13.39
CA GLU A 95 22.14 -50.63 14.66
C GLU A 95 22.85 -49.85 15.77
N ALA A 96 22.11 -49.57 16.83
CA ALA A 96 22.59 -48.95 18.07
C ALA A 96 23.12 -49.98 19.09
N PRO A 97 24.00 -49.58 20.02
CA PRO A 97 24.28 -50.33 21.25
C PRO A 97 23.57 -49.74 22.49
N THR A 98 23.37 -50.61 23.49
CA THR A 98 22.57 -50.38 24.70
C THR A 98 23.31 -49.71 25.87
N ALA A 99 22.55 -49.17 26.82
CA ALA A 99 23.02 -48.57 28.08
C ALA A 99 23.67 -49.55 29.07
N PRO A 100 24.21 -49.03 30.19
CA PRO A 100 24.03 -49.67 31.49
C PRO A 100 23.31 -48.77 32.52
N ASN A 101 22.64 -49.43 33.45
CA ASN A 101 21.78 -48.87 34.49
C ASN A 101 22.50 -48.89 35.86
N THR A 102 22.43 -47.82 36.65
CA THR A 102 22.85 -47.82 38.08
C THR A 102 21.84 -47.04 38.93
N GLY A 103 21.09 -47.75 39.76
CA GLY A 103 20.23 -47.15 40.79
C GLY A 103 20.98 -46.83 42.09
N GLY A 104 20.37 -46.01 42.95
CA GLY A 104 20.90 -45.65 44.27
C GLY A 104 19.97 -44.71 45.05
N ASP A 105 19.11 -45.32 45.86
CA ASP A 105 18.49 -44.88 47.14
C ASP A 105 18.10 -43.41 47.43
N LEU A 106 16.85 -43.26 47.88
CA LEU A 106 16.26 -42.08 48.52
C LEU A 106 16.35 -42.14 50.06
N PRO A 107 16.48 -40.99 50.74
CA PRO A 107 15.94 -40.77 52.08
C PRO A 107 14.70 -39.83 52.08
N PRO A 108 13.88 -39.79 53.15
CA PRO A 108 12.48 -39.38 53.05
C PRO A 108 12.13 -37.96 53.54
N GLN A 109 11.06 -37.43 52.93
CA GLN A 109 10.07 -36.47 53.45
C GLN A 109 10.50 -35.08 53.95
N ASP A 110 9.89 -34.04 53.35
CA ASP A 110 9.12 -33.10 54.17
C ASP A 110 7.91 -32.54 53.39
N MET A 111 6.81 -32.22 54.08
CA MET A 111 5.48 -32.02 53.49
C MET A 111 5.04 -30.55 53.55
N LYS A 112 4.91 -29.85 52.40
CA LYS A 112 4.34 -28.48 52.33
C LYS A 112 3.64 -28.15 51.00
N THR A 113 2.36 -27.81 51.12
CA THR A 113 1.55 -26.91 50.27
C THR A 113 1.58 -27.09 48.75
N HIS A 114 0.52 -27.70 48.22
CA HIS A 114 0.19 -27.69 46.79
C HIS A 114 -0.13 -26.27 46.29
N HIS A 115 0.61 -25.81 45.29
CA HIS A 115 0.04 -25.02 44.18
C HIS A 115 -0.03 -25.97 42.98
N GLU A 116 -1.17 -26.03 42.29
CA GLU A 116 -1.32 -26.84 41.07
C GLU A 116 -0.46 -26.27 39.93
N PRO A 117 0.47 -27.04 39.35
CA PRO A 117 0.99 -26.74 38.02
C PRO A 117 -0.06 -27.16 36.98
N ALA A 118 -0.13 -26.43 35.87
CA ALA A 118 -1.06 -26.73 34.78
C ALA A 118 -0.87 -28.17 34.27
N LEU A 119 -1.99 -28.89 34.08
CA LEU A 119 -2.03 -30.26 33.62
C LEU A 119 -1.35 -30.42 32.24
N VAL A 120 -0.15 -31.00 32.23
CA VAL A 120 0.42 -31.60 31.02
C VAL A 120 -0.38 -32.88 30.75
N ALA A 121 -1.19 -32.86 29.70
CA ALA A 121 -1.89 -34.06 29.24
C ALA A 121 -0.90 -35.00 28.54
N GLU A 122 -0.42 -36.03 29.24
CA GLU A 122 0.33 -37.13 28.62
C GLU A 122 -0.58 -37.90 27.65
N SER A 123 -0.42 -37.67 26.35
CA SER A 123 -0.99 -38.54 25.33
C SER A 123 -0.09 -39.77 25.16
N ALA A 124 -0.58 -40.93 25.61
CA ALA A 124 0.07 -42.22 25.39
C ALA A 124 -0.04 -42.68 23.92
N ASN A 125 0.60 -41.96 23.01
CA ASN A 125 1.11 -42.39 21.70
C ASN A 125 1.83 -41.21 21.04
N GLY A 126 3.13 -41.38 20.75
CA GLY A 126 4.02 -40.32 20.27
C GLY A 126 3.74 -39.84 18.84
N HIS A 127 2.68 -39.05 18.67
CA HIS A 127 2.57 -38.07 17.60
C HIS A 127 2.43 -36.69 18.23
N VAL A 128 3.54 -35.97 18.29
CA VAL A 128 3.52 -34.52 18.42
C VAL A 128 2.86 -34.00 17.15
N THR A 129 1.54 -33.77 17.19
CA THR A 129 0.85 -33.02 16.15
C THR A 129 1.40 -31.61 16.19
N ALA A 130 2.41 -31.34 15.35
CA ALA A 130 2.94 -30.00 15.19
C ALA A 130 1.76 -29.06 14.92
N THR A 131 1.57 -28.06 15.80
CA THR A 131 0.65 -26.97 15.53
C THR A 131 1.03 -26.39 14.17
N PRO A 132 0.14 -26.41 13.17
CA PRO A 132 0.51 -26.02 11.82
C PRO A 132 1.02 -24.58 11.85
N ASN A 133 2.21 -24.35 11.27
CA ASN A 133 2.81 -23.02 11.22
C ASN A 133 1.78 -22.00 10.74
N PRO A 134 1.67 -20.82 11.38
CA PRO A 134 0.72 -19.81 10.98
C PRO A 134 0.92 -19.46 9.50
N LEU A 135 -0.17 -19.52 8.73
CA LEU A 135 -0.14 -19.27 7.29
C LEU A 135 0.44 -17.87 7.00
N SER A 136 1.26 -17.76 5.96
CA SER A 136 1.73 -16.45 5.50
C SER A 136 0.55 -15.53 5.15
N PRO A 137 0.65 -14.19 5.30
CA PRO A 137 -0.38 -13.26 4.85
C PRO A 137 -0.82 -13.47 3.40
N ALA A 138 0.13 -13.80 2.51
CA ALA A 138 -0.14 -14.15 1.12
C ALA A 138 -1.03 -15.39 0.99
N THR A 139 -0.68 -16.48 1.69
CA THR A 139 -1.48 -17.71 1.75
C THR A 139 -2.86 -17.46 2.38
N LYS A 140 -2.94 -16.65 3.45
CA LYS A 140 -4.22 -16.24 4.08
C LYS A 140 -5.11 -15.49 3.08
N LEU A 141 -4.57 -14.48 2.38
CA LEU A 141 -5.31 -13.71 1.37
C LEU A 141 -5.79 -14.61 0.22
N LYS A 142 -4.91 -15.46 -0.30
CA LYS A 142 -5.24 -16.41 -1.38
C LYS A 142 -6.32 -17.43 -0.96
N HIS A 143 -6.26 -17.94 0.27
CA HIS A 143 -7.31 -18.81 0.82
C HIS A 143 -8.64 -18.06 0.99
N ARG A 144 -8.64 -16.83 1.53
CA ARG A 144 -9.88 -16.02 1.63
C ARG A 144 -10.52 -15.77 0.25
N LEU A 145 -9.72 -15.50 -0.78
CA LEU A 145 -10.20 -15.28 -2.14
C LEU A 145 -10.76 -16.56 -2.81
N ARG A 146 -10.18 -17.73 -2.52
CA ARG A 146 -10.57 -19.02 -3.11
C ARG A 146 -11.71 -19.72 -2.37
N ASP A 147 -11.64 -19.75 -1.04
CA ASP A 147 -12.40 -20.66 -0.17
C ASP A 147 -13.59 -19.98 0.53
N THR A 148 -13.70 -18.65 0.46
CA THR A 148 -14.77 -17.87 1.11
C THR A 148 -15.48 -16.96 0.13
N GLN A 149 -16.66 -16.48 0.52
CA GLN A 149 -17.38 -15.39 -0.16
C GLN A 149 -17.29 -14.06 0.61
N ASP A 150 -16.36 -13.95 1.56
CA ASP A 150 -16.21 -12.75 2.40
C ASP A 150 -15.61 -11.59 1.63
N LEU A 151 -16.16 -10.37 1.77
CA LEU A 151 -15.52 -9.16 1.26
C LEU A 151 -14.34 -8.78 2.14
N ILE A 152 -13.15 -8.66 1.55
CA ILE A 152 -11.93 -8.24 2.26
C ILE A 152 -11.87 -6.71 2.27
N VAL A 153 -12.04 -6.11 3.44
CA VAL A 153 -12.01 -4.65 3.64
C VAL A 153 -10.60 -4.24 4.05
N CYS A 154 -9.96 -3.37 3.26
CA CYS A 154 -8.62 -2.86 3.51
C CYS A 154 -8.64 -1.34 3.71
N LEU A 155 -8.26 -0.87 4.89
CA LEU A 155 -8.07 0.55 5.12
C LEU A 155 -6.78 1.02 4.43
N GLY A 156 -6.84 2.13 3.69
CA GLY A 156 -5.66 2.75 3.10
C GLY A 156 -4.79 3.39 4.16
N VAL A 157 -3.58 2.86 4.34
CA VAL A 157 -2.53 3.34 5.24
C VAL A 157 -1.33 3.81 4.42
N TYR A 158 -0.55 4.74 4.95
CA TYR A 158 0.50 5.40 4.18
C TYR A 158 1.83 5.55 4.92
N ASP A 159 1.90 5.18 6.20
CA ASP A 159 3.10 5.19 7.04
C ASP A 159 2.95 4.22 8.23
N GLY A 160 3.95 4.18 9.12
CA GLY A 160 3.93 3.27 10.27
C GLY A 160 2.87 3.63 11.31
N PHE A 161 2.57 4.92 11.48
CA PHE A 161 1.63 5.40 12.49
C PHE A 161 0.18 5.15 12.05
N SER A 162 -0.17 5.46 10.81
CA SER A 162 -1.47 5.12 10.22
C SER A 162 -1.72 3.61 10.18
N ALA A 163 -0.69 2.79 9.96
CA ALA A 163 -0.76 1.34 10.05
C ALA A 163 -0.96 0.83 11.50
N ARG A 164 -0.17 1.32 12.45
CA ARG A 164 -0.33 0.99 13.89
C ARG A 164 -1.72 1.35 14.41
N ILE A 165 -2.26 2.52 14.05
CA ILE A 165 -3.65 2.90 14.38
C ILE A 165 -4.64 1.90 13.77
N ALA A 166 -4.52 1.57 12.48
CA ALA A 166 -5.41 0.60 11.82
C ALA A 166 -5.38 -0.79 12.50
N LEU A 167 -4.20 -1.25 12.91
CA LEU A 167 -4.02 -2.50 13.68
C LEU A 167 -4.70 -2.42 15.05
N SER A 168 -4.49 -1.32 15.80
CA SER A 168 -5.10 -1.12 17.14
C SER A 168 -6.63 -1.08 17.12
N VAL A 169 -7.22 -0.58 16.02
CA VAL A 169 -8.68 -0.56 15.79
C VAL A 169 -9.22 -1.95 15.38
N GLY A 170 -8.33 -2.90 15.02
CA GLY A 170 -8.69 -4.28 14.69
C GLY A 170 -8.89 -4.56 13.19
N PHE A 171 -8.31 -3.77 12.29
CA PHE A 171 -8.35 -4.11 10.85
C PHE A 171 -7.48 -5.34 10.54
N ASP A 172 -8.09 -6.40 10.02
CA ASP A 172 -7.38 -7.63 9.60
C ASP A 172 -6.64 -7.51 8.26
N ALA A 173 -6.95 -6.47 7.48
CA ALA A 173 -6.29 -6.17 6.24
C ALA A 173 -6.10 -4.66 6.04
N MET A 174 -4.97 -4.31 5.43
CA MET A 174 -4.56 -2.94 5.11
C MET A 174 -4.18 -2.83 3.64
N TYR A 175 -4.24 -1.60 3.12
CA TYR A 175 -3.76 -1.26 1.79
C TYR A 175 -2.69 -0.16 1.88
N MET A 176 -1.47 -0.43 1.41
CA MET A 176 -0.45 0.60 1.26
C MET A 176 -0.72 1.41 -0.01
N THR A 177 -1.11 2.67 0.16
CA THR A 177 -1.35 3.61 -0.95
C THR A 177 -0.04 4.17 -1.51
N GLY A 178 0.16 4.07 -2.83
CA GLY A 178 1.32 4.70 -3.50
C GLY A 178 1.25 6.22 -3.47
N ALA A 179 0.04 6.79 -3.57
CA ALA A 179 -0.17 8.22 -3.43
C ALA A 179 0.16 8.72 -2.02
N GLY A 180 -0.27 8.00 -0.98
CA GLY A 180 0.07 8.33 0.40
C GLY A 180 1.55 8.14 0.72
N THR A 181 2.18 7.09 0.19
CA THR A 181 3.64 6.89 0.29
C THR A 181 4.39 8.06 -0.33
N THR A 182 3.99 8.50 -1.53
CA THR A 182 4.60 9.65 -2.22
C THR A 182 4.42 10.95 -1.43
N ALA A 183 3.23 11.18 -0.87
CA ALA A 183 2.95 12.37 -0.07
C ALA A 183 3.74 12.39 1.25
N SER A 184 3.75 11.28 1.99
CA SER A 184 4.39 11.19 3.31
C SER A 184 5.92 11.11 3.24
N ARG A 185 6.48 10.27 2.34
CA ARG A 185 7.94 10.09 2.24
C ARG A 185 8.64 11.23 1.50
N LEU A 186 8.01 11.80 0.47
CA LEU A 186 8.67 12.73 -0.46
C LEU A 186 8.08 14.15 -0.42
N GLY A 187 6.92 14.37 0.21
CA GLY A 187 6.21 15.65 0.14
C GLY A 187 5.70 15.99 -1.27
N MET A 188 5.54 14.98 -2.14
CA MET A 188 5.22 15.15 -3.57
C MET A 188 3.83 14.61 -3.92
N ALA A 189 3.30 15.08 -5.05
CA ALA A 189 2.08 14.53 -5.65
C ALA A 189 2.34 13.19 -6.37
N ASP A 190 1.31 12.35 -6.47
CA ASP A 190 1.36 11.04 -7.12
C ASP A 190 1.48 11.14 -8.65
N LEU A 191 2.71 11.29 -9.11
CA LEU A 191 3.11 11.54 -10.49
C LEU A 191 4.23 10.59 -10.96
N GLY A 192 4.31 9.38 -10.37
CA GLY A 192 5.35 8.39 -10.67
C GLY A 192 6.75 8.79 -10.22
N VAL A 193 6.86 9.65 -9.19
CA VAL A 193 8.13 10.12 -8.63
C VAL A 193 8.70 9.21 -7.55
N ALA A 194 7.85 8.43 -6.86
CA ALA A 194 8.28 7.43 -5.90
C ALA A 194 9.05 6.32 -6.61
N SER A 195 10.27 6.05 -6.15
CA SER A 195 11.10 4.99 -6.68
C SER A 195 10.64 3.62 -6.18
N ARG A 196 11.13 2.57 -6.83
CA ARG A 196 11.00 1.19 -6.33
C ARG A 196 11.49 1.04 -4.89
N THR A 197 12.53 1.79 -4.48
CA THR A 197 13.10 1.71 -3.13
C THR A 197 12.12 2.29 -2.12
N ASP A 198 11.61 3.51 -2.36
CA ASP A 198 10.65 4.17 -1.48
C ASP A 198 9.43 3.28 -1.22
N MET A 199 8.88 2.71 -2.31
CA MET A 199 7.70 1.85 -2.27
C MET A 199 7.99 0.49 -1.61
N LYS A 200 9.14 -0.14 -1.89
CA LYS A 200 9.53 -1.40 -1.25
C LYS A 200 9.75 -1.23 0.24
N GLU A 201 10.47 -0.20 0.66
CA GLU A 201 10.83 0.00 2.07
C GLU A 201 9.60 0.36 2.89
N HIS A 202 8.62 1.03 2.30
CA HIS A 202 7.34 1.27 2.97
C HIS A 202 6.51 0.00 3.12
N ALA A 203 6.38 -0.79 2.05
CA ALA A 203 5.64 -2.04 2.09
C ALA A 203 6.23 -3.02 3.11
N ASP A 204 7.57 -3.11 3.16
CA ASP A 204 8.32 -3.95 4.08
C ASP A 204 8.15 -3.54 5.55
N MET A 205 8.22 -2.24 5.85
CA MET A 205 7.95 -1.77 7.21
C MET A 205 6.49 -2.06 7.62
N ILE A 206 5.50 -1.71 6.78
CA ILE A 206 4.08 -1.88 7.13
C ILE A 206 3.70 -3.36 7.27
N ALA A 207 4.17 -4.23 6.39
CA ALA A 207 3.85 -5.66 6.40
C ALA A 207 4.46 -6.45 7.57
N ASN A 208 5.42 -5.86 8.29
CA ASN A 208 6.10 -6.49 9.42
C ASN A 208 5.79 -5.81 10.77
N LEU A 209 4.91 -4.80 10.82
CA LEU A 209 4.33 -4.30 12.08
C LEU A 209 3.46 -5.36 12.78
N ASP A 210 2.71 -6.13 12.01
CA ASP A 210 2.13 -7.42 12.41
C ASP A 210 2.27 -8.39 11.22
N PRO A 211 3.26 -9.30 11.23
CA PRO A 211 3.53 -10.19 10.09
C PRO A 211 2.45 -11.26 9.90
N SER A 212 1.40 -11.28 10.73
CA SER A 212 0.24 -12.15 10.57
C SER A 212 -0.88 -11.52 9.73
N LYS A 213 -0.88 -10.18 9.54
CA LYS A 213 -1.98 -9.43 8.91
C LYS A 213 -1.78 -9.24 7.41
N ILE A 214 -2.86 -9.00 6.69
CA ILE A 214 -2.84 -8.87 5.22
C ILE A 214 -2.47 -7.44 4.84
N LEU A 215 -1.32 -7.25 4.17
CA LEU A 215 -1.03 -6.01 3.43
C LEU A 215 -1.16 -6.23 1.93
N ILE A 216 -2.04 -5.46 1.29
CA ILE A 216 -2.03 -5.27 -0.16
C ILE A 216 -1.24 -3.98 -0.46
N ALA A 217 -0.23 -4.04 -1.32
CA ALA A 217 0.63 -2.90 -1.62
C ALA A 217 0.51 -2.42 -3.07
N ASP A 218 0.48 -1.12 -3.27
CA ASP A 218 0.65 -0.50 -4.58
C ASP A 218 2.07 -0.77 -5.12
N MET A 219 2.19 -1.18 -6.39
CA MET A 219 3.47 -1.42 -7.07
C MET A 219 3.60 -0.59 -8.37
N ASP A 220 2.76 0.44 -8.54
CA ASP A 220 2.68 1.29 -9.73
C ASP A 220 2.66 0.44 -11.03
N THR A 221 3.51 0.78 -12.01
CA THR A 221 3.73 0.01 -13.23
C THR A 221 4.87 -1.02 -13.10
N GLY A 222 5.32 -1.31 -11.87
CA GLY A 222 6.46 -2.20 -11.56
C GLY A 222 7.85 -1.62 -11.88
N TYR A 223 7.96 -0.29 -11.99
CA TYR A 223 9.20 0.50 -12.04
C TYR A 223 10.17 0.24 -13.22
N GLY A 224 9.74 -0.46 -14.26
CA GLY A 224 10.56 -0.70 -15.45
C GLY A 224 10.01 -1.79 -16.36
N GLY A 225 10.92 -2.46 -17.07
CA GLY A 225 10.60 -3.64 -17.89
C GLY A 225 10.54 -4.95 -17.10
N PRO A 226 10.33 -6.10 -17.77
CA PRO A 226 10.17 -7.41 -17.14
C PRO A 226 11.23 -7.80 -16.10
N ILE A 227 12.50 -7.43 -16.29
CA ILE A 227 13.59 -7.70 -15.34
C ILE A 227 13.38 -6.93 -14.02
N THR A 228 13.04 -5.64 -14.11
CA THR A 228 12.75 -4.81 -12.93
C THR A 228 11.54 -5.36 -12.21
N ILE A 229 10.44 -5.64 -12.93
CA ILE A 229 9.20 -6.19 -12.37
C ILE A 229 9.47 -7.51 -11.64
N THR A 230 10.21 -8.42 -12.26
CA THR A 230 10.61 -9.70 -11.64
C THR A 230 11.37 -9.47 -10.35
N THR A 231 12.27 -8.47 -10.31
CA THR A 231 13.07 -8.16 -9.11
C THR A 231 12.20 -7.52 -8.02
N THR A 232 11.30 -6.61 -8.38
CA THR A 232 10.35 -5.97 -7.46
C THR A 232 9.41 -6.98 -6.81
N VAL A 233 8.80 -7.87 -7.58
CA VAL A 233 7.91 -8.92 -7.04
C VAL A 233 8.67 -9.82 -6.06
N ASN A 234 9.91 -10.21 -6.38
CA ASN A 234 10.76 -10.96 -5.45
C ASN A 234 11.15 -10.16 -4.19
N GLN A 235 11.21 -8.83 -4.25
CA GLN A 235 11.40 -8.00 -3.06
C GLN A 235 10.12 -7.93 -2.22
N TYR A 236 8.94 -7.82 -2.82
CA TYR A 236 7.65 -7.78 -2.13
C TYR A 236 7.35 -9.13 -1.45
N ILE A 237 7.69 -10.25 -2.08
CA ILE A 237 7.63 -11.59 -1.47
C ILE A 237 8.50 -11.68 -0.22
N ARG A 238 9.75 -11.18 -0.27
CA ARG A 238 10.65 -11.15 0.90
C ARG A 238 10.21 -10.18 1.98
N ALA A 239 9.45 -9.16 1.61
CA ALA A 239 8.88 -8.14 2.49
C ALA A 239 7.53 -8.56 3.12
N ASN A 240 7.17 -9.85 3.06
CA ASN A 240 5.93 -10.41 3.62
C ASN A 240 4.62 -9.79 3.05
N VAL A 241 4.67 -9.12 1.91
CA VAL A 241 3.50 -8.49 1.28
C VAL A 241 2.52 -9.58 0.81
N ALA A 242 1.25 -9.46 1.19
CA ALA A 242 0.23 -10.48 0.90
C ALA A 242 -0.24 -10.43 -0.56
N GLY A 243 -0.34 -9.24 -1.13
CA GLY A 243 -0.70 -9.02 -2.53
C GLY A 243 -0.25 -7.65 -3.02
N PHE A 244 -0.19 -7.48 -4.34
CA PHE A 244 0.16 -6.21 -4.95
C PHE A 244 -0.62 -6.00 -6.24
N HIS A 245 -0.83 -4.74 -6.62
CA HIS A 245 -1.37 -4.41 -7.95
C HIS A 245 -0.32 -3.83 -8.87
N ILE A 246 -0.46 -4.11 -10.17
CA ILE A 246 0.37 -3.55 -11.23
C ILE A 246 -0.52 -3.05 -12.38
N GLU A 247 -0.31 -1.80 -12.79
CA GLU A 247 -1.20 -1.10 -13.72
C GLU A 247 -0.66 -0.98 -15.16
N ASP A 248 -1.52 -0.55 -16.07
CA ASP A 248 -1.24 -0.37 -17.50
C ASP A 248 -0.85 1.06 -17.91
N GLN A 249 -0.56 1.96 -16.96
CA GLN A 249 -0.09 3.31 -17.27
C GLN A 249 1.33 3.36 -17.87
N LEU A 250 1.72 4.52 -18.43
CA LEU A 250 3.12 4.88 -18.66
C LEU A 250 3.89 4.88 -17.33
N LEU A 251 5.22 4.69 -17.37
CA LEU A 251 6.07 4.68 -16.17
C LEU A 251 5.95 5.96 -15.33
N THR A 252 5.79 7.11 -16.00
CA THR A 252 5.39 8.40 -15.39
C THR A 252 3.88 8.41 -15.12
N LYS A 253 3.44 7.47 -14.27
CA LYS A 253 2.03 7.25 -13.94
C LYS A 253 1.41 8.45 -13.22
N ARG A 254 0.08 8.50 -13.17
CA ARG A 254 -0.68 9.49 -12.39
C ARG A 254 -1.66 8.78 -11.48
N CYS A 255 -2.05 9.41 -10.37
CA CYS A 255 -3.18 8.93 -9.56
C CYS A 255 -4.41 8.62 -10.44
N GLY A 256 -5.06 7.48 -10.17
CA GLY A 256 -6.19 6.95 -10.93
C GLY A 256 -7.38 7.92 -11.08
N HIS A 257 -7.52 8.87 -10.15
CA HIS A 257 -8.57 9.89 -10.17
C HIS A 257 -8.13 11.24 -10.76
N LEU A 258 -6.96 11.35 -11.39
CA LEU A 258 -6.55 12.56 -12.13
C LEU A 258 -6.92 12.50 -13.61
N ALA A 259 -6.99 13.68 -14.24
CA ALA A 259 -7.25 13.79 -15.67
C ALA A 259 -6.00 13.52 -16.53
N GLY A 260 -6.23 12.99 -17.73
CA GLY A 260 -5.18 12.81 -18.73
C GLY A 260 -4.19 11.69 -18.36
N LYS A 261 -4.67 10.62 -17.74
CA LYS A 261 -3.93 9.35 -17.63
C LYS A 261 -3.54 8.87 -19.03
N LYS A 262 -2.44 8.13 -19.14
CA LYS A 262 -2.00 7.52 -20.40
C LYS A 262 -1.64 6.06 -20.17
N VAL A 263 -2.30 5.17 -20.87
CA VAL A 263 -2.00 3.72 -20.83
C VAL A 263 -1.04 3.30 -21.95
N VAL A 264 -0.28 2.24 -21.71
CA VAL A 264 0.53 1.56 -22.72
C VAL A 264 -0.35 0.69 -23.62
N SER A 265 0.22 0.17 -24.71
CA SER A 265 -0.43 -0.90 -25.49
C SER A 265 -0.69 -2.13 -24.63
N GLN A 266 -1.73 -2.88 -24.98
CA GLN A 266 -2.07 -4.13 -24.32
C GLN A 266 -0.87 -5.10 -24.27
N GLU A 267 -0.06 -5.19 -25.33
CA GLU A 267 1.13 -6.03 -25.36
C GLU A 267 2.13 -5.70 -24.24
N VAL A 268 2.44 -4.41 -24.06
CA VAL A 268 3.36 -3.96 -23.00
C VAL A 268 2.76 -4.25 -21.63
N TYR A 269 1.48 -3.96 -21.41
CA TYR A 269 0.79 -4.29 -20.15
C TYR A 269 0.85 -5.80 -19.85
N LEU A 270 0.48 -6.64 -20.81
CA LEU A 270 0.51 -8.10 -20.63
C LEU A 270 1.94 -8.63 -20.45
N SER A 271 2.97 -7.94 -20.95
CA SER A 271 4.37 -8.26 -20.62
C SER A 271 4.70 -8.06 -19.14
N ARG A 272 4.07 -7.06 -18.49
CA ARG A 272 4.18 -6.81 -17.05
C ARG A 272 3.52 -7.94 -16.25
N ILE A 273 2.31 -8.32 -16.63
CA ILE A 273 1.56 -9.43 -16.02
C ILE A 273 2.35 -10.75 -16.13
N ARG A 274 2.88 -11.08 -17.32
CA ARG A 274 3.74 -12.26 -17.52
C ARG A 274 4.98 -12.25 -16.61
N ALA A 275 5.66 -11.11 -16.51
CA ALA A 275 6.84 -10.98 -15.66
C ALA A 275 6.52 -11.17 -14.16
N ALA A 276 5.43 -10.54 -13.69
CA ALA A 276 4.98 -10.66 -12.31
C ALA A 276 4.54 -12.10 -11.97
N LYS A 277 3.77 -12.75 -12.85
CA LYS A 277 3.34 -14.14 -12.68
C LYS A 277 4.53 -15.11 -12.68
N ALA A 278 5.46 -14.97 -13.63
CA ALA A 278 6.65 -15.81 -13.70
C ALA A 278 7.55 -15.66 -12.46
N ALA A 279 7.64 -14.45 -11.89
CA ALA A 279 8.37 -14.21 -10.65
C ALA A 279 7.71 -14.91 -9.45
N LYS A 280 6.39 -14.75 -9.29
CA LYS A 280 5.57 -15.44 -8.28
C LYS A 280 5.73 -16.96 -8.36
N ASP A 281 5.55 -17.53 -9.55
CA ASP A 281 5.59 -18.97 -9.77
C ASP A 281 6.99 -19.54 -9.51
N LYS A 282 8.05 -18.87 -9.99
CA LYS A 282 9.44 -19.28 -9.74
C LYS A 282 9.80 -19.26 -8.26
N ALA A 283 9.28 -18.29 -7.51
CA ALA A 283 9.43 -18.20 -6.06
C ALA A 283 8.51 -19.18 -5.29
N ARG A 284 7.58 -19.88 -5.98
CA ARG A 284 6.51 -20.70 -5.38
C ARG A 284 5.70 -19.93 -4.33
N SER A 285 5.51 -18.63 -4.54
CA SER A 285 4.84 -17.75 -3.58
C SER A 285 3.34 -17.68 -3.83
N ASP A 286 2.58 -17.58 -2.75
CA ASP A 286 1.13 -17.33 -2.80
C ASP A 286 0.76 -15.87 -3.04
N ILE A 287 1.74 -14.96 -3.12
CA ILE A 287 1.50 -13.51 -3.24
C ILE A 287 0.49 -13.19 -4.34
N VAL A 288 -0.54 -12.43 -4.00
CA VAL A 288 -1.69 -12.18 -4.89
C VAL A 288 -1.34 -11.09 -5.90
N LEU A 289 -1.37 -11.46 -7.19
CA LEU A 289 -1.15 -10.56 -8.32
C LEU A 289 -2.49 -9.95 -8.74
N ILE A 290 -2.66 -8.66 -8.46
CA ILE A 290 -3.83 -7.88 -8.86
C ILE A 290 -3.50 -7.16 -10.17
N ALA A 291 -4.26 -7.44 -11.22
CA ALA A 291 -4.11 -6.83 -12.54
C ALA A 291 -4.96 -5.57 -12.64
N ARG A 292 -4.32 -4.40 -12.69
CA ARG A 292 -5.00 -3.09 -12.75
C ARG A 292 -5.04 -2.52 -14.18
N THR A 293 -6.17 -1.94 -14.55
CA THR A 293 -6.31 -1.13 -15.78
C THR A 293 -6.89 0.26 -15.49
N ASP A 294 -6.23 1.28 -16.01
CA ASP A 294 -6.64 2.69 -15.96
C ASP A 294 -7.29 3.17 -17.28
N ALA A 295 -7.46 2.26 -18.24
CA ALA A 295 -7.89 2.55 -19.61
C ALA A 295 -9.32 3.15 -19.73
N ASN A 296 -10.20 3.06 -18.72
CA ASN A 296 -11.62 3.43 -18.84
C ASN A 296 -11.82 4.92 -19.21
N GLN A 297 -10.92 5.79 -18.76
CA GLN A 297 -10.94 7.23 -19.07
C GLN A 297 -10.65 7.52 -20.55
N GLN A 298 -9.77 6.75 -21.20
CA GLN A 298 -9.30 7.01 -22.56
C GLN A 298 -9.97 6.12 -23.62
N HIS A 299 -10.23 4.86 -23.29
CA HIS A 299 -10.64 3.80 -24.22
C HIS A 299 -12.00 3.16 -23.85
N GLY A 300 -12.54 3.48 -22.67
CA GLY A 300 -13.84 2.98 -22.22
C GLY A 300 -13.80 1.58 -21.59
N TYR A 301 -15.00 1.12 -21.25
CA TYR A 301 -15.22 -0.07 -20.43
C TYR A 301 -14.86 -1.38 -21.15
N ASP A 302 -15.21 -1.52 -22.44
CA ASP A 302 -14.99 -2.78 -23.19
C ASP A 302 -13.50 -3.06 -23.44
N GLU A 303 -12.67 -2.02 -23.61
CA GLU A 303 -11.20 -2.15 -23.63
C GLU A 303 -10.67 -2.61 -22.26
N CYS A 304 -11.24 -2.11 -21.16
CA CYS A 304 -10.85 -2.55 -19.82
C CYS A 304 -11.16 -4.03 -19.61
N LEU A 305 -12.34 -4.51 -20.02
CA LEU A 305 -12.68 -5.93 -19.99
C LEU A 305 -11.71 -6.76 -20.86
N THR A 306 -11.35 -6.26 -22.03
CA THR A 306 -10.40 -6.93 -22.95
C THR A 306 -9.01 -7.06 -22.32
N ARG A 307 -8.51 -6.00 -21.66
CA ARG A 307 -7.25 -6.01 -20.92
C ARG A 307 -7.29 -6.94 -19.70
N LEU A 308 -8.38 -6.88 -18.94
CA LEU A 308 -8.55 -7.65 -17.70
C LEU A 308 -8.70 -9.15 -17.97
N ARG A 309 -9.52 -9.56 -18.96
CA ARG A 309 -9.61 -10.97 -19.39
C ARG A 309 -8.26 -11.50 -19.86
N ALA A 310 -7.53 -10.75 -20.68
CA ALA A 310 -6.20 -11.15 -21.11
C ALA A 310 -5.17 -11.23 -19.95
N ALA A 311 -5.34 -10.45 -18.88
CA ALA A 311 -4.51 -10.56 -17.68
C ALA A 311 -4.91 -11.77 -16.80
N GLN A 312 -6.21 -12.06 -16.70
CA GLN A 312 -6.76 -13.26 -16.07
C GLN A 312 -6.28 -14.54 -16.77
N ASP A 313 -6.30 -14.58 -18.11
CA ASP A 313 -5.80 -15.71 -18.92
C ASP A 313 -4.30 -15.99 -18.69
N LEU A 314 -3.53 -14.95 -18.34
CA LEU A 314 -2.12 -15.06 -17.96
C LEU A 314 -1.92 -15.44 -16.48
N GLY A 315 -3.00 -15.65 -15.74
CA GLY A 315 -3.00 -16.10 -14.35
C GLY A 315 -2.79 -15.01 -13.31
N ALA A 316 -3.24 -13.78 -13.57
CA ALA A 316 -3.46 -12.81 -12.49
C ALA A 316 -4.61 -13.29 -11.58
N ASP A 317 -4.46 -13.11 -10.27
CA ASP A 317 -5.37 -13.68 -9.26
C ASP A 317 -6.64 -12.83 -9.05
N VAL A 318 -6.55 -11.51 -9.29
CA VAL A 318 -7.61 -10.53 -9.03
C VAL A 318 -7.59 -9.43 -10.09
N GLY A 319 -8.75 -8.91 -10.50
CA GLY A 319 -8.88 -7.75 -11.39
C GLY A 319 -9.15 -6.44 -10.65
N LEU A 320 -8.63 -5.33 -11.19
CA LEU A 320 -8.92 -3.97 -10.72
C LEU A 320 -9.19 -3.05 -11.92
N LEU A 321 -10.44 -2.62 -12.07
CA LEU A 321 -10.84 -1.61 -13.05
C LEU A 321 -10.93 -0.25 -12.37
N GLU A 322 -10.04 0.67 -12.75
CA GLU A 322 -9.96 1.99 -12.13
C GLU A 322 -10.83 3.03 -12.87
N GLY A 323 -11.48 3.91 -12.11
CA GLY A 323 -12.28 5.01 -12.66
C GLY A 323 -13.64 4.60 -13.21
N PHE A 324 -14.43 3.82 -12.47
CA PHE A 324 -15.85 3.53 -12.82
C PHE A 324 -16.66 4.82 -12.98
N LYS A 325 -17.54 4.86 -13.99
CA LYS A 325 -18.42 6.00 -14.30
C LYS A 325 -19.78 5.95 -13.58
N SER A 326 -20.23 4.77 -13.15
CA SER A 326 -21.48 4.59 -12.41
C SER A 326 -21.48 3.31 -11.57
N LYS A 327 -22.38 3.22 -10.58
CA LYS A 327 -22.56 1.98 -9.79
C LYS A 327 -23.01 0.79 -10.65
N ASP A 328 -23.68 1.06 -11.76
CA ASP A 328 -24.10 0.02 -12.70
C ASP A 328 -22.94 -0.47 -13.56
N GLU A 329 -21.99 0.41 -13.92
CA GLU A 329 -20.73 -0.01 -14.57
C GLU A 329 -19.89 -0.87 -13.62
N ALA A 330 -19.83 -0.52 -12.33
CA ALA A 330 -19.16 -1.32 -11.30
C ALA A 330 -19.82 -2.69 -11.11
N ARG A 331 -21.16 -2.76 -11.00
CA ARG A 331 -21.90 -4.02 -10.89
C ARG A 331 -21.74 -4.89 -12.13
N ARG A 332 -21.77 -4.29 -13.33
CA ARG A 332 -21.52 -4.99 -14.59
C ARG A 332 -20.11 -5.57 -14.64
N ALA A 333 -19.09 -4.87 -14.13
CA ALA A 333 -17.73 -5.40 -14.15
C ALA A 333 -17.61 -6.73 -13.39
N VAL A 334 -18.23 -6.83 -12.21
CA VAL A 334 -18.27 -8.07 -11.44
C VAL A 334 -18.99 -9.18 -12.20
N GLN A 335 -20.09 -8.86 -12.88
CA GLN A 335 -20.85 -9.84 -13.70
C GLN A 335 -20.07 -10.29 -14.94
N ASP A 336 -19.46 -9.35 -15.68
CA ASP A 336 -18.76 -9.58 -16.94
C ASP A 336 -17.41 -10.30 -16.77
N LEU A 337 -16.84 -10.29 -15.55
CA LEU A 337 -15.58 -10.97 -15.20
C LEU A 337 -15.77 -12.16 -14.24
N ALA A 338 -17.00 -12.47 -13.82
CA ALA A 338 -17.28 -13.63 -12.95
C ALA A 338 -16.77 -14.94 -13.59
N PRO A 339 -16.23 -15.89 -12.79
CA PRO A 339 -16.11 -15.89 -11.33
C PRO A 339 -14.81 -15.24 -10.81
N TRP A 340 -14.10 -14.44 -11.60
CA TRP A 340 -12.82 -13.86 -11.19
C TRP A 340 -12.99 -12.81 -10.10
N PRO A 341 -12.20 -12.86 -9.00
CA PRO A 341 -12.24 -11.85 -7.97
C PRO A 341 -11.94 -10.44 -8.50
N LEU A 342 -12.80 -9.47 -8.17
CA LEU A 342 -12.51 -8.05 -8.40
C LEU A 342 -12.23 -7.30 -7.10
N LEU A 343 -11.32 -6.34 -7.20
CA LEU A 343 -11.04 -5.31 -6.22
C LEU A 343 -11.76 -4.01 -6.63
N LEU A 344 -12.39 -3.35 -5.65
CA LEU A 344 -12.93 -2.00 -5.77
C LEU A 344 -12.03 -0.99 -5.04
N ASN A 345 -11.59 0.06 -5.75
CA ASN A 345 -10.92 1.21 -5.14
C ASN A 345 -11.94 2.32 -4.85
N VAL A 346 -12.08 2.69 -3.57
CA VAL A 346 -12.91 3.80 -3.13
C VAL A 346 -12.04 4.98 -2.73
N VAL A 347 -12.16 6.06 -3.49
CA VAL A 347 -11.59 7.38 -3.17
C VAL A 347 -12.73 8.39 -3.14
N GLU A 348 -13.05 8.85 -1.94
CA GLU A 348 -14.08 9.86 -1.71
C GLU A 348 -13.69 11.18 -2.39
N ASN A 349 -14.68 11.93 -2.88
CA ASN A 349 -14.51 13.17 -3.63
C ASN A 349 -13.68 13.03 -4.93
N GLY A 350 -13.47 11.80 -5.40
CA GLY A 350 -12.88 11.50 -6.71
C GLY A 350 -13.91 11.50 -7.85
N HIS A 351 -13.48 10.99 -9.02
CA HIS A 351 -14.33 10.87 -10.21
C HIS A 351 -15.27 9.65 -10.20
N SER A 352 -15.02 8.67 -9.32
CA SER A 352 -15.81 7.44 -9.24
C SER A 352 -17.00 7.58 -8.29
N PRO A 353 -18.10 6.85 -8.53
CA PRO A 353 -19.24 6.86 -7.62
C PRO A 353 -18.84 6.31 -6.25
N LEU A 354 -19.29 6.97 -5.18
CA LEU A 354 -19.09 6.46 -3.81
C LEU A 354 -19.93 5.20 -3.59
N ILE A 355 -19.26 4.08 -3.36
CA ILE A 355 -19.85 2.75 -3.09
C ILE A 355 -19.46 2.34 -1.68
N THR A 356 -20.43 1.92 -0.86
CA THR A 356 -20.18 1.48 0.53
C THR A 356 -19.67 0.04 0.59
N VAL A 357 -19.19 -0.39 1.77
CA VAL A 357 -18.78 -1.78 2.02
C VAL A 357 -19.91 -2.77 1.74
N ASP A 358 -21.13 -2.48 2.19
CA ASP A 358 -22.28 -3.37 1.98
C ASP A 358 -22.72 -3.38 0.50
N GLU A 359 -22.74 -2.22 -0.18
CA GLU A 359 -23.01 -2.18 -1.62
C GLU A 359 -21.96 -2.95 -2.44
N ALA A 360 -20.68 -2.87 -2.07
CA ALA A 360 -19.62 -3.62 -2.73
C ALA A 360 -19.77 -5.14 -2.50
N ARG A 361 -20.21 -5.55 -1.30
CA ARG A 361 -20.53 -6.95 -0.96
C ARG A 361 -21.70 -7.44 -1.80
N ASP A 362 -22.78 -6.67 -1.88
CA ASP A 362 -23.99 -6.99 -2.66
C ASP A 362 -23.73 -7.02 -4.18
N MET A 363 -22.79 -6.21 -4.67
CA MET A 363 -22.33 -6.28 -6.07
C MET A 363 -21.46 -7.51 -6.36
N GLY A 364 -20.90 -8.16 -5.34
CA GLY A 364 -20.02 -9.33 -5.47
C GLY A 364 -18.52 -9.03 -5.58
N PHE A 365 -18.07 -7.81 -5.22
CA PHE A 365 -16.64 -7.55 -5.10
C PHE A 365 -16.02 -8.46 -4.02
N ARG A 366 -14.73 -8.80 -4.20
CA ARG A 366 -14.00 -9.68 -3.27
C ARG A 366 -13.02 -8.91 -2.39
N ILE A 367 -12.56 -7.74 -2.84
CA ILE A 367 -11.72 -6.82 -2.08
C ILE A 367 -12.25 -5.40 -2.23
N ILE A 368 -12.21 -4.58 -1.17
CA ILE A 368 -12.45 -3.13 -1.22
C ILE A 368 -11.31 -2.41 -0.50
N ILE A 369 -10.74 -1.38 -1.13
CA ILE A 369 -9.68 -0.54 -0.57
C ILE A 369 -10.14 0.91 -0.42
N PHE A 370 -9.75 1.57 0.67
CA PHE A 370 -10.04 2.98 0.94
C PHE A 370 -8.75 3.82 0.85
N SER A 371 -8.25 4.06 -0.37
CA SER A 371 -6.87 4.51 -0.63
C SER A 371 -6.43 5.82 0.04
N PHE A 372 -7.37 6.66 0.47
CA PHE A 372 -7.14 7.94 1.16
C PHE A 372 -7.71 7.98 2.59
N GLY A 373 -8.21 6.83 3.10
CA GLY A 373 -9.01 6.75 4.33
C GLY A 373 -8.32 7.22 5.61
N THR A 374 -6.98 7.21 5.66
CA THR A 374 -6.20 7.79 6.78
C THR A 374 -5.57 9.14 6.42
N LEU A 375 -5.14 9.34 5.17
CA LEU A 375 -4.40 10.51 4.74
C LEU A 375 -5.22 11.80 4.76
N VAL A 376 -6.50 11.74 4.35
CA VAL A 376 -7.38 12.93 4.35
C VAL A 376 -7.74 13.37 5.79
N PRO A 377 -8.16 12.47 6.71
CA PRO A 377 -8.32 12.83 8.12
C PRO A 377 -7.05 13.41 8.76
N ALA A 378 -5.88 12.80 8.51
CA ALA A 378 -4.60 13.28 9.03
C ALA A 378 -4.29 14.70 8.53
N TYR A 379 -4.46 14.97 7.23
CA TYR A 379 -4.28 16.31 6.65
C TYR A 379 -5.18 17.36 7.34
N LEU A 380 -6.47 17.05 7.53
CA LEU A 380 -7.42 17.98 8.16
C LEU A 380 -7.04 18.29 9.61
N ALA A 381 -6.70 17.26 10.40
CA ALA A 381 -6.30 17.43 11.79
C ALA A 381 -4.99 18.21 11.94
N ILE A 382 -3.94 17.84 11.20
CA ILE A 382 -2.63 18.52 11.21
C ILE A 382 -2.78 19.99 10.80
N LYS A 383 -3.52 20.24 9.70
CA LYS A 383 -3.77 21.60 9.22
C LYS A 383 -4.50 22.45 10.26
N SER A 384 -5.55 21.91 10.88
CA SER A 384 -6.32 22.61 11.92
C SER A 384 -5.45 22.95 13.13
N ALA A 385 -4.62 22.00 13.60
CA ALA A 385 -3.68 22.23 14.71
C ALA A 385 -2.65 23.33 14.39
N PHE A 386 -2.13 23.39 13.16
CA PHE A 386 -1.18 24.42 12.73
C PHE A 386 -1.84 25.80 12.57
N GLU A 387 -3.07 25.84 12.04
CA GLU A 387 -3.85 27.09 11.94
C GLU A 387 -4.19 27.64 13.33
N ARG A 388 -4.57 26.78 14.28
CA ARG A 388 -4.75 27.17 15.68
C ARG A 388 -3.46 27.68 16.31
N LEU A 389 -2.35 26.94 16.18
CA LEU A 389 -1.04 27.32 16.73
C LEU A 389 -0.60 28.71 16.26
N LYS A 390 -0.89 29.07 15.00
CA LYS A 390 -0.57 30.39 14.43
C LYS A 390 -1.39 31.54 15.02
N VAL A 391 -2.60 31.28 15.50
CA VAL A 391 -3.53 32.30 16.04
C VAL A 391 -3.46 32.38 17.56
N GLU A 392 -3.44 31.23 18.24
CA GLU A 392 -3.59 31.10 19.69
C GLU A 392 -2.25 30.83 20.43
N GLY A 393 -1.18 30.47 19.70
CA GLY A 393 0.11 30.10 20.30
C GLY A 393 0.16 28.70 20.92
N ILE A 394 -0.89 27.90 20.75
CA ILE A 394 -1.00 26.51 21.22
C ILE A 394 -1.73 25.65 20.18
N THR A 395 -1.46 24.34 20.12
CA THR A 395 -2.16 23.41 19.22
C THR A 395 -3.58 23.07 19.67
N GLY A 396 -3.92 23.31 20.94
CA GLY A 396 -5.27 23.13 21.50
C GLY A 396 -5.76 21.68 21.51
N VAL A 397 -4.87 20.71 21.74
CA VAL A 397 -5.25 19.34 22.07
C VAL A 397 -5.63 19.31 23.55
N HIS A 398 -6.92 19.19 23.84
CA HIS A 398 -7.46 19.23 25.20
C HIS A 398 -7.73 17.84 25.79
N GLU A 399 -7.53 16.78 25.00
CA GLU A 399 -7.62 15.38 25.43
C GLU A 399 -6.36 15.01 26.22
N THR A 400 -6.39 15.22 27.54
CA THR A 400 -5.24 14.99 28.43
C THR A 400 -4.80 13.52 28.51
N GLU A 401 -5.60 12.60 27.99
CA GLU A 401 -5.30 11.17 27.89
C GLU A 401 -4.33 10.87 26.73
N ILE A 402 -4.30 11.71 25.68
CA ILE A 402 -3.39 11.56 24.53
C ILE A 402 -2.01 12.16 24.87
N SER A 403 -1.29 11.43 25.72
CA SER A 403 0.07 11.72 26.16
C SER A 403 1.14 11.18 25.18
N PRO A 404 2.42 11.58 25.31
CA PRO A 404 3.52 10.95 24.56
C PRO A 404 3.58 9.43 24.79
N ARG A 405 3.30 8.97 26.02
CA ARG A 405 3.20 7.55 26.37
C ARG A 405 2.13 6.84 25.53
N CYS A 406 0.92 7.38 25.45
CA CYS A 406 -0.16 6.85 24.60
C CYS A 406 0.25 6.72 23.12
N ILE A 407 1.00 7.68 22.58
CA ILE A 407 1.51 7.61 21.20
C ILE A 407 2.55 6.49 21.03
N PHE A 408 3.40 6.26 22.05
CA PHE A 408 4.37 5.17 22.04
C PHE A 408 3.69 3.80 22.25
N ASP A 409 2.66 3.71 23.09
CA ASP A 409 1.85 2.49 23.28
C ASP A 409 1.19 2.06 21.97
N VAL A 410 0.58 3.01 21.24
CA VAL A 410 0.07 2.78 19.87
C VAL A 410 1.18 2.30 18.92
N CYS A 411 2.43 2.76 19.11
CA CYS A 411 3.57 2.33 18.32
C CYS A 411 4.20 0.99 18.75
N GLY A 412 3.67 0.33 19.78
CA GLY A 412 4.16 -0.95 20.30
C GLY A 412 5.22 -0.82 21.40
N LEU A 413 5.11 0.18 22.27
CA LEU A 413 6.03 0.34 23.42
C LEU A 413 6.02 -0.88 24.35
N GLU A 414 4.84 -1.39 24.73
CA GLU A 414 4.73 -2.59 25.57
C GLU A 414 5.39 -3.81 24.91
N GLU A 415 5.20 -3.99 23.59
CA GLU A 415 5.84 -5.07 22.81
C GLU A 415 7.37 -4.94 22.83
N ALA A 416 7.90 -3.71 22.76
CA ALA A 416 9.33 -3.43 22.81
C ALA A 416 9.93 -3.63 24.20
N MET A 417 9.19 -3.27 25.26
CA MET A 417 9.58 -3.52 26.65
C MET A 417 9.57 -5.02 26.97
N GLU A 418 8.55 -5.75 26.52
CA GLU A 418 8.46 -7.21 26.66
C GLU A 418 9.64 -7.93 25.98
N VAL A 419 10.15 -7.42 24.86
CA VAL A 419 11.35 -7.97 24.20
C VAL A 419 12.61 -7.82 25.07
N ASP A 420 12.79 -6.69 25.76
CA ASP A 420 13.91 -6.49 26.70
C ASP A 420 13.79 -7.42 27.91
N GLU A 421 12.62 -7.41 28.57
CA GLU A 421 12.39 -8.24 29.77
C GLU A 421 12.53 -9.75 29.47
N ASN A 422 12.00 -10.23 28.35
CA ASN A 422 12.14 -11.64 27.93
C ASN A 422 13.58 -12.00 27.51
N ALA A 423 14.41 -11.03 27.11
CA ALA A 423 15.83 -11.23 26.88
C ALA A 423 16.66 -11.24 28.20
N GLY A 424 16.02 -10.99 29.34
CA GLY A 424 16.68 -10.84 30.64
C GLY A 424 17.22 -9.43 30.90
N GLY A 425 16.79 -8.45 30.10
CA GLY A 425 17.10 -7.04 30.30
C GLY A 425 16.46 -6.45 31.55
N GLU A 426 16.97 -5.29 31.95
CA GLU A 426 16.46 -4.52 33.09
C GLU A 426 16.23 -3.04 32.73
N ASP A 427 16.40 -2.65 31.47
CA ASP A 427 16.50 -1.24 31.07
C ASP A 427 15.18 -0.48 31.26
N PHE A 428 14.05 -1.20 31.28
CA PHE A 428 12.71 -0.67 31.52
C PHE A 428 12.09 -1.08 32.87
N LYS A 429 12.86 -1.70 33.78
CA LYS A 429 12.36 -2.10 35.11
C LYS A 429 12.04 -0.87 35.96
N GLY A 430 10.74 -0.61 36.11
CA GLY A 430 10.21 0.58 36.77
C GLY A 430 9.24 1.40 35.90
N GLY A 431 9.11 1.06 34.62
CA GLY A 431 8.26 1.75 33.66
C GLY A 431 8.96 2.90 32.93
N VAL A 432 8.22 3.58 32.04
CA VAL A 432 8.66 4.73 31.24
C VAL A 432 7.58 5.82 31.13
#